data_AF-A0A819HYD9-F1
#
_entry.id   AF-A0A819HYD9-F1
#
_cell.length_a   1.000
_cell.length_b   1.000
_cell.length_c   1.000
_cell.angle_alpha   90.00
_cell.angle_beta   90.00
_cell.angle_gamma   90.00
#
_symmetry.space_group_name_H-M   'P 1'
#
loop_
_entity.id
_entity.type
_entity.pdbx_description
1 polymer ?
#
loop_
_entity_poly.entity_id
_entity_poly.type
_entity_poly.pdbx_seq_one_letter_code
_entity_poly.pdbx_strand_id
1 'polypeptide(L)'
;MIDRLLEHQNLVDVIVRRKFDGLTVCQTNRLKLVALNPDDWDVLRALHQVLTGFDVATTIVSASHYPTFFDSFWAITKLRQILISNADQSRYVEFLKTTALDYLDMYIEKHLSKGQQEGMLIAAFLDPETHNDMSQDDFSKAMEIVKQKLEQMSTTTSSSSSTTTTTTTTTFSSLSLPTSQMTFSKKDAAKQRMNHLAGIGMNLSNDRSITAAVEISLFTNAIKTNQSFKEFWSTHNQSFPRLVTLVRRYSIVPATSVASESAFSVCGFIARKQRSSLSSRTLRQLLVLKYRKNLLKFKRQDQPSLLQDRLTQSLSFGITGSTAV
;
A
#
# COMPACT_ATOMS: atom_id res chain seq x y z
N MET A 1 -15.59 13.82 -13.00
CA MET A 1 -16.23 14.84 -13.87
C MET A 1 -17.51 14.28 -14.46
N ILE A 2 -17.44 13.11 -15.08
CA ILE A 2 -18.60 12.40 -15.65
C ILE A 2 -19.68 12.17 -14.60
N ASP A 3 -19.33 11.72 -13.39
CA ASP A 3 -20.31 11.45 -12.32
C ASP A 3 -21.12 12.69 -11.99
N ARG A 4 -20.46 13.85 -11.84
CA ARG A 4 -21.14 15.13 -11.59
C ARG A 4 -22.02 15.53 -12.78
N LEU A 5 -21.58 15.27 -14.00
CA LEU A 5 -22.35 15.61 -15.21
C LEU A 5 -23.63 14.77 -15.30
N LEU A 6 -23.54 13.47 -14.99
CA LEU A 6 -24.67 12.55 -14.92
C LEU A 6 -25.61 12.91 -13.76
N GLU A 7 -25.07 13.20 -12.57
CA GLU A 7 -25.84 13.62 -11.39
C GLU A 7 -26.66 14.89 -11.67
N HIS A 8 -26.09 15.84 -12.40
CA HIS A 8 -26.73 17.12 -12.70
C HIS A 8 -27.37 17.16 -14.11
N GLN A 9 -27.61 16.02 -14.76
CA GLN A 9 -28.20 15.93 -16.10
C GLN A 9 -29.48 16.77 -16.23
N ASN A 10 -30.38 16.66 -15.25
CA ASN A 10 -31.63 17.42 -15.22
C ASN A 10 -31.40 18.94 -15.19
N LEU A 11 -30.39 19.40 -14.44
CA LEU A 11 -30.06 20.83 -14.40
C LEU A 11 -29.45 21.30 -15.71
N VAL A 12 -28.59 20.49 -16.32
CA VAL A 12 -28.00 20.77 -17.64
C VAL A 12 -29.10 20.89 -18.68
N ASP A 13 -30.06 19.96 -18.71
CA ASP A 13 -31.21 20.01 -19.62
C ASP A 13 -32.09 21.24 -19.40
N VAL A 14 -32.33 21.61 -18.14
CA VAL A 14 -33.09 22.83 -17.80
C VAL A 14 -32.33 24.08 -18.28
N ILE A 15 -31.02 24.16 -18.06
CA ILE A 15 -30.19 25.28 -18.52
C ILE A 15 -30.23 25.38 -20.04
N VAL A 16 -30.10 24.26 -20.75
CA VAL A 16 -30.09 24.24 -22.22
C VAL A 16 -31.45 24.62 -22.80
N ARG A 17 -32.56 24.17 -22.19
CA ARG A 17 -33.92 24.37 -22.72
C ARG A 17 -34.56 25.69 -22.29
N ARG A 18 -34.17 26.25 -21.14
CA ARG A 18 -34.75 27.49 -20.63
C ARG A 18 -34.13 28.70 -21.32
N LYS A 19 -34.97 29.61 -21.81
CA LYS A 19 -34.52 30.96 -22.16
C LYS A 19 -34.25 31.71 -20.87
N PHE A 20 -33.00 32.07 -20.61
CA PHE A 20 -32.67 32.98 -19.52
C PHE A 20 -32.75 34.42 -20.03
N ASP A 21 -33.43 35.25 -19.26
CA ASP A 21 -33.49 36.69 -19.52
C ASP A 21 -32.08 37.28 -19.36
N GLY A 22 -31.60 37.98 -20.39
CA GLY A 22 -30.27 38.60 -20.41
C GLY A 22 -29.18 37.86 -21.20
N LEU A 23 -29.45 36.67 -21.79
CA LEU A 23 -28.52 36.07 -22.76
C LEU A 23 -28.64 36.74 -24.13
N THR A 24 -27.50 37.06 -24.74
CA THR A 24 -27.44 37.49 -26.14
C THR A 24 -27.76 36.33 -27.09
N VAL A 25 -28.26 36.64 -28.29
CA VAL A 25 -28.54 35.65 -29.35
C VAL A 25 -27.32 34.75 -29.63
N CYS A 26 -26.12 35.34 -29.64
CA CYS A 26 -24.86 34.60 -29.82
C CYS A 26 -24.62 33.59 -28.67
N GLN A 27 -24.85 33.98 -27.42
CA GLN A 27 -24.68 33.09 -26.27
C GLN A 27 -25.73 31.98 -26.26
N THR A 28 -26.99 32.26 -26.61
CA THR A 28 -28.03 31.25 -26.74
C THR A 28 -27.72 30.24 -27.84
N ASN A 29 -27.20 30.69 -28.98
CA ASN A 29 -26.80 29.79 -30.07
C ASN A 29 -25.61 28.91 -29.66
N ARG A 30 -24.62 29.46 -28.93
CA ARG A 30 -23.52 28.68 -28.37
C ARG A 30 -24.01 27.63 -27.37
N LEU A 31 -24.98 27.97 -26.53
CA LEU A 31 -25.56 27.03 -25.55
C LEU A 31 -26.23 25.83 -26.24
N LYS A 32 -26.96 26.08 -27.34
CA LYS A 32 -27.58 25.04 -28.15
C LYS A 32 -26.56 24.15 -28.87
N LEU A 33 -25.43 24.72 -29.30
CA LEU A 33 -24.35 23.94 -29.94
C LEU A 33 -23.61 23.03 -28.97
N VAL A 34 -23.60 23.36 -27.67
CA VAL A 34 -22.94 22.57 -26.61
C VAL A 34 -23.92 21.62 -25.92
N ALA A 35 -25.20 21.67 -26.29
CA ALA A 35 -26.21 20.76 -25.77
C ALA A 35 -25.88 19.31 -26.14
N LEU A 36 -25.82 18.45 -25.14
CA LEU A 36 -25.62 17.01 -25.32
C LEU A 36 -26.90 16.37 -25.83
N ASN A 37 -26.78 15.57 -26.88
CA ASN A 37 -27.88 14.78 -27.42
C ASN A 37 -28.13 13.53 -26.55
N PRO A 38 -29.30 12.85 -26.68
CA PRO A 38 -29.57 11.61 -25.94
C PRO A 38 -28.48 10.55 -26.12
N ASP A 39 -27.97 10.39 -27.34
CA ASP A 39 -26.87 9.47 -27.65
C ASP A 39 -25.58 9.83 -26.90
N ASP A 40 -25.27 11.12 -26.74
CA ASP A 40 -24.09 11.56 -25.97
C ASP A 40 -24.23 11.17 -24.49
N TRP A 41 -25.45 11.24 -23.95
CA TRP A 41 -25.74 10.79 -22.59
C TRP A 41 -25.64 9.27 -22.44
N ASP A 42 -25.96 8.49 -23.47
CA ASP A 42 -25.72 7.04 -23.50
C ASP A 42 -24.21 6.73 -23.52
N VAL A 43 -23.43 7.47 -24.31
CA VAL A 43 -21.96 7.36 -24.33
C VAL A 43 -21.36 7.71 -22.97
N LEU A 44 -21.82 8.80 -22.32
CA LEU A 44 -21.34 9.19 -20.99
C LEU A 44 -21.65 8.14 -19.92
N ARG A 45 -22.84 7.51 -19.98
CA ARG A 45 -23.19 6.40 -19.09
C ARG A 45 -22.32 5.17 -19.34
N ALA A 46 -22.07 4.84 -20.61
CA ALA A 46 -21.18 3.74 -20.97
C ALA A 46 -19.73 3.99 -20.48
N LEU A 47 -19.22 5.21 -20.67
CA LEU A 47 -17.91 5.63 -20.15
C LEU A 47 -17.84 5.53 -18.64
N HIS A 48 -18.85 6.04 -17.92
CA HIS A 48 -18.93 5.93 -16.47
C HIS A 48 -18.87 4.48 -16.01
N GLN A 49 -19.68 3.60 -16.62
CA GLN A 49 -19.73 2.19 -16.28
C GLN A 49 -18.37 1.49 -16.48
N VAL A 50 -17.72 1.70 -17.62
CA VAL A 50 -16.42 1.07 -17.91
C VAL A 50 -15.31 1.65 -17.02
N LEU A 51 -15.27 2.96 -16.83
CA LEU A 51 -14.23 3.63 -16.05
C LEU A 51 -14.34 3.41 -14.54
N THR A 52 -15.52 3.03 -14.02
CA THR A 52 -15.71 2.74 -12.60
C THR A 52 -14.73 1.66 -12.11
N GLY A 53 -14.51 0.60 -12.90
CA GLY A 53 -13.54 -0.44 -12.54
C GLY A 53 -12.11 0.09 -12.43
N PHE A 54 -11.72 0.99 -13.32
CA PHE A 54 -10.40 1.64 -13.31
C PHE A 54 -10.25 2.60 -12.12
N ASP A 55 -11.30 3.32 -11.75
CA ASP A 55 -11.30 4.20 -10.57
C ASP A 55 -11.06 3.40 -9.27
N VAL A 56 -11.76 2.27 -9.10
CA VAL A 56 -11.57 1.37 -7.96
C VAL A 56 -10.16 0.78 -7.97
N ALA A 57 -9.71 0.24 -9.10
CA ALA A 57 -8.38 -0.33 -9.25
C ALA A 57 -7.28 0.70 -8.91
N THR A 58 -7.33 1.88 -9.52
CA THR A 58 -6.33 2.94 -9.29
C THR A 58 -6.35 3.43 -7.85
N THR A 59 -7.51 3.49 -7.20
CA THR A 59 -7.63 3.82 -5.77
C THR A 59 -6.87 2.83 -4.88
N ILE A 60 -7.00 1.53 -5.15
CA ILE A 60 -6.34 0.48 -4.36
C ILE A 60 -4.82 0.54 -4.53
N VAL A 61 -4.30 0.56 -5.76
CA VAL A 61 -2.83 0.60 -6.00
C VAL A 61 -2.19 1.94 -5.60
N SER A 62 -2.97 3.01 -5.48
CA SER A 62 -2.51 4.33 -5.05
C SER A 62 -2.46 4.51 -3.53
N ALA A 63 -2.86 3.51 -2.76
CA ALA A 63 -2.82 3.58 -1.30
C ALA A 63 -1.38 3.72 -0.77
N SER A 64 -1.27 4.34 0.41
CA SER A 64 0.03 4.63 1.05
C SER A 64 0.18 4.06 2.46
N HIS A 65 -0.80 3.30 2.94
CA HIS A 65 -0.87 2.82 4.33
C HIS A 65 -0.71 1.30 4.46
N TYR A 66 -0.81 0.58 3.34
CA TYR A 66 -0.47 -0.83 3.20
C TYR A 66 0.42 -1.02 1.95
N PRO A 67 1.13 -2.15 1.83
CA PRO A 67 1.92 -2.43 0.63
C PRO A 67 1.00 -2.69 -0.57
N THR A 68 1.23 -2.01 -1.69
CA THR A 68 0.31 -2.04 -2.85
C THR A 68 0.86 -2.79 -4.06
N PHE A 69 2.11 -3.27 -4.04
CA PHE A 69 2.71 -3.84 -5.24
C PHE A 69 1.98 -5.09 -5.73
N PHE A 70 1.59 -5.99 -4.82
CA PHE A 70 0.82 -7.18 -5.15
C PHE A 70 -0.59 -6.84 -5.67
N ASP A 71 -1.21 -5.77 -5.18
CA ASP A 71 -2.50 -5.28 -5.69
C ASP A 71 -2.42 -4.85 -7.15
N SER A 72 -1.23 -4.54 -7.66
CA SER A 72 -1.04 -4.19 -9.08
C SER A 72 -1.36 -5.39 -9.98
N PHE A 73 -0.95 -6.59 -9.58
CA PHE A 73 -1.25 -7.81 -10.31
C PHE A 73 -2.75 -8.10 -10.23
N TRP A 74 -3.29 -8.06 -9.01
CA TRP A 74 -4.72 -8.27 -8.77
C TRP A 74 -5.59 -7.31 -9.58
N ALA A 75 -5.27 -6.01 -9.54
CA ALA A 75 -6.00 -4.97 -10.25
C ALA A 75 -6.03 -5.21 -11.76
N ILE A 76 -4.88 -5.55 -12.36
CA ILE A 76 -4.81 -5.88 -13.79
C ILE A 76 -5.66 -7.11 -14.12
N THR A 77 -5.56 -8.16 -13.31
CA THR A 77 -6.29 -9.41 -13.54
C THR A 77 -7.80 -9.20 -13.42
N LYS A 78 -8.27 -8.50 -12.38
CA LYS A 78 -9.71 -8.21 -12.21
C LYS A 78 -10.22 -7.23 -13.27
N LEU A 79 -9.44 -6.22 -13.67
CA LEU A 79 -9.80 -5.33 -14.78
C LEU A 79 -9.98 -6.11 -16.07
N ARG A 80 -9.04 -7.01 -16.42
CA ARG A 80 -9.20 -7.89 -17.59
C ARG A 80 -10.49 -8.70 -17.51
N GLN A 81 -10.82 -9.29 -16.36
CA GLN A 81 -12.06 -10.05 -16.17
C GLN A 81 -13.31 -9.17 -16.39
N ILE A 82 -13.34 -7.94 -15.85
CA ILE A 82 -14.43 -6.99 -16.02
C ILE A 82 -14.60 -6.55 -17.49
N LEU A 83 -13.48 -6.38 -18.21
CA LEU A 83 -13.48 -5.97 -19.61
C LEU A 83 -13.91 -7.11 -20.54
N ILE A 84 -13.57 -8.37 -20.21
CA ILE A 84 -13.95 -9.56 -21.00
C ILE A 84 -15.40 -9.99 -20.72
N SER A 85 -15.98 -9.65 -19.57
CA SER A 85 -17.33 -10.11 -19.21
C SER A 85 -18.39 -9.55 -20.18
N ASN A 86 -19.08 -10.44 -20.91
CA ASN A 86 -20.08 -10.13 -21.94
C ASN A 86 -21.51 -9.92 -21.40
N ALA A 87 -21.65 -9.35 -20.19
CA ALA A 87 -22.97 -9.19 -19.57
C ALA A 87 -23.76 -7.98 -20.09
N ASP A 88 -23.12 -7.08 -20.84
CA ASP A 88 -23.69 -5.77 -21.19
C ASP A 88 -24.37 -5.77 -22.56
N GLN A 89 -25.50 -5.07 -22.65
CA GLN A 89 -26.32 -4.99 -23.88
C GLN A 89 -26.01 -3.74 -24.73
N SER A 90 -25.18 -2.82 -24.24
CA SER A 90 -24.90 -1.54 -24.92
C SER A 90 -23.70 -1.66 -25.86
N ARG A 91 -23.93 -1.33 -27.14
CA ARG A 91 -22.87 -1.24 -28.18
C ARG A 91 -21.71 -0.32 -27.76
N TYR A 92 -22.01 0.78 -27.06
CA TYR A 92 -20.98 1.70 -26.59
C TYR A 92 -20.11 1.06 -25.51
N VAL A 93 -20.72 0.31 -24.58
CA VAL A 93 -19.99 -0.39 -23.52
C VAL A 93 -19.09 -1.47 -24.12
N GLU A 94 -19.61 -2.27 -25.04
CA GLU A 94 -18.84 -3.31 -25.74
C GLU A 94 -17.63 -2.71 -26.47
N PHE A 95 -17.83 -1.66 -27.25
CA PHE A 95 -16.76 -0.97 -27.97
C PHE A 95 -15.69 -0.41 -27.01
N LEU A 96 -16.11 0.25 -25.93
CA LEU A 96 -15.21 0.82 -24.94
C LEU A 96 -14.43 -0.25 -24.18
N LYS A 97 -15.08 -1.37 -23.83
CA LYS A 97 -14.42 -2.49 -23.16
C LYS A 97 -13.34 -3.12 -24.04
N THR A 98 -13.66 -3.40 -25.31
CA THR A 98 -12.69 -3.95 -26.27
C THR A 98 -11.51 -3.00 -26.46
N THR A 99 -11.78 -1.70 -26.66
CA THR A 99 -10.73 -0.69 -26.83
C THR A 99 -9.86 -0.57 -25.57
N ALA A 100 -10.46 -0.59 -24.38
CA ALA A 100 -9.73 -0.52 -23.12
C ALA A 100 -8.90 -1.78 -22.85
N LEU A 101 -9.41 -2.96 -23.23
CA LEU A 101 -8.68 -4.23 -23.12
C LEU A 101 -7.46 -4.24 -24.04
N ASP A 102 -7.62 -3.87 -25.31
CA ASP A 102 -6.52 -3.77 -26.27
C ASP A 102 -5.43 -2.82 -25.78
N TYR A 103 -5.84 -1.67 -25.21
CA TYR A 103 -4.91 -0.70 -24.66
C TYR A 103 -4.18 -1.23 -23.42
N LEU A 104 -4.90 -1.89 -22.51
CA LEU A 104 -4.32 -2.50 -21.31
C LEU A 104 -3.28 -3.57 -21.68
N ASP A 105 -3.60 -4.42 -22.65
CA ASP A 105 -2.75 -5.51 -23.12
C ASP A 105 -1.49 -4.96 -23.79
N MET A 106 -1.67 -4.00 -24.71
CA MET A 106 -0.57 -3.28 -25.32
C MET A 106 0.33 -2.62 -24.27
N TYR A 107 -0.25 -2.00 -23.24
CA TYR A 107 0.53 -1.32 -22.20
C TYR A 107 1.38 -2.30 -21.39
N ILE A 108 0.81 -3.41 -20.99
CA ILE A 108 1.50 -4.45 -20.22
C ILE A 108 2.66 -5.03 -21.05
N GLU A 109 2.43 -5.33 -22.32
CA GLU A 109 3.44 -5.96 -23.19
C GLU A 109 4.57 -5.00 -23.59
N LYS A 110 4.24 -3.75 -23.94
CA LYS A 110 5.21 -2.80 -24.52
C LYS A 110 5.86 -1.87 -23.52
N HIS A 111 5.16 -1.50 -22.45
CA HIS A 111 5.63 -0.46 -21.53
C HIS A 111 6.07 -1.01 -20.17
N LEU A 112 5.53 -2.16 -19.74
CA LEU A 112 5.93 -2.75 -18.47
C LEU A 112 7.18 -3.63 -18.66
N SER A 113 8.25 -3.31 -17.93
CA SER A 113 9.48 -4.10 -18.03
C SER A 113 9.27 -5.52 -17.50
N LYS A 114 10.03 -6.49 -18.04
CA LYS A 114 9.98 -7.89 -17.55
C LYS A 114 10.21 -7.98 -16.04
N GLY A 115 11.12 -7.18 -15.50
CA GLY A 115 11.38 -7.15 -14.05
C GLY A 115 10.20 -6.63 -13.21
N GLN A 116 9.39 -5.70 -13.75
CA GLN A 116 8.16 -5.25 -13.08
C GLN A 116 7.08 -6.32 -13.13
N GLN A 117 6.88 -6.95 -14.29
CA GLN A 117 5.93 -8.06 -14.45
C GLN A 117 6.27 -9.22 -13.50
N GLU A 118 7.53 -9.67 -13.49
CA GLU A 118 8.02 -10.69 -12.56
C GLU A 118 7.84 -10.26 -11.11
N GLY A 119 8.18 -9.01 -10.78
CA GLY A 119 8.07 -8.50 -9.42
C GLY A 119 6.63 -8.49 -8.91
N MET A 120 5.68 -8.07 -9.76
CA MET A 120 4.26 -8.08 -9.43
C MET A 120 3.76 -9.49 -9.18
N LEU A 121 4.19 -10.44 -10.02
CA LEU A 121 3.83 -11.84 -9.89
C LEU A 121 4.41 -12.49 -8.61
N ILE A 122 5.68 -12.19 -8.28
CA ILE A 122 6.31 -12.61 -7.02
C ILE A 122 5.55 -12.01 -5.82
N ALA A 123 5.21 -10.72 -5.87
CA ALA A 123 4.52 -10.07 -4.77
C ALA A 123 3.12 -10.66 -4.54
N ALA A 124 2.38 -10.95 -5.61
CA ALA A 124 1.07 -11.60 -5.53
C ALA A 124 1.16 -13.03 -4.97
N PHE A 125 2.18 -13.80 -5.36
CA PHE A 125 2.42 -15.13 -4.79
C PHE A 125 2.72 -15.09 -3.29
N LEU A 126 3.38 -14.02 -2.82
CA LEU A 126 3.77 -13.85 -1.42
C LEU A 126 2.67 -13.26 -0.53
N ASP A 127 1.52 -12.89 -1.10
CA ASP A 127 0.43 -12.25 -0.38
C ASP A 127 -0.75 -13.22 -0.21
N PRO A 128 -1.23 -13.48 1.02
CA PRO A 128 -2.31 -14.44 1.28
C PRO A 128 -3.63 -14.15 0.57
N GLU A 129 -3.96 -12.86 0.38
CA GLU A 129 -5.23 -12.45 -0.21
C GLU A 129 -5.21 -12.65 -1.73
N THR A 130 -4.20 -12.11 -2.39
CA THR A 130 -4.05 -12.19 -3.84
C THR A 130 -3.60 -13.56 -4.34
N HIS A 131 -2.89 -14.34 -3.52
CA HIS A 131 -2.51 -15.72 -3.82
C HIS A 131 -3.73 -16.59 -4.20
N ASN A 132 -4.86 -16.42 -3.52
CA ASN A 132 -6.08 -17.19 -3.79
C ASN A 132 -6.78 -16.80 -5.10
N ASP A 133 -6.52 -15.59 -5.60
CA ASP A 133 -7.09 -15.07 -6.84
C ASP A 133 -6.23 -15.41 -8.08
N MET A 134 -5.06 -16.03 -7.91
CA MET A 134 -4.16 -16.38 -9.00
C MET A 134 -4.66 -17.58 -9.82
N SER A 135 -4.44 -17.54 -11.14
CA SER A 135 -4.63 -18.70 -11.99
C SER A 135 -3.56 -19.78 -11.71
N GLN A 136 -3.86 -21.04 -12.02
CA GLN A 136 -2.90 -22.14 -11.85
C GLN A 136 -1.61 -21.92 -12.68
N ASP A 137 -1.74 -21.32 -13.86
CA ASP A 137 -0.61 -21.01 -14.74
C ASP A 137 0.27 -19.90 -14.14
N ASP A 138 -0.35 -18.83 -13.63
CA ASP A 138 0.37 -17.72 -13.00
C ASP A 138 1.03 -18.16 -11.70
N PHE A 139 0.36 -19.01 -10.92
CA PHE A 139 0.92 -19.62 -9.72
C PHE A 139 2.19 -20.43 -10.04
N SER A 140 2.14 -21.26 -11.08
CA SER A 140 3.27 -22.10 -11.49
C SER A 140 4.45 -21.26 -11.97
N LYS A 141 4.17 -20.21 -12.77
CA LYS A 141 5.20 -19.24 -13.21
C LYS A 141 5.82 -18.50 -12.02
N ALA A 142 4.99 -18.03 -11.07
CA ALA A 142 5.46 -17.32 -9.89
C ALA A 142 6.38 -18.20 -9.04
N MET A 143 5.98 -19.45 -8.81
CA MET A 143 6.74 -20.42 -8.04
C MET A 143 8.12 -20.67 -8.65
N GLU A 144 8.20 -20.84 -9.98
CA GLU A 144 9.47 -21.05 -10.67
C GLU A 144 10.38 -19.82 -10.57
N ILE A 145 9.83 -18.61 -10.77
CA ILE A 145 10.59 -17.36 -10.64
C ILE A 145 11.09 -17.19 -9.20
N VAL A 146 10.26 -17.44 -8.19
CA VAL A 146 10.64 -17.35 -6.77
C VAL A 146 11.79 -18.30 -6.48
N LYS A 147 11.69 -19.56 -6.91
CA LYS A 147 12.74 -20.56 -6.75
C LYS A 147 14.06 -20.09 -7.38
N GLN A 148 14.01 -19.63 -8.63
CA GLN A 148 15.18 -19.11 -9.34
C GLN A 148 15.82 -17.91 -8.61
N LYS A 149 15.02 -16.96 -8.10
CA LYS A 149 15.53 -15.81 -7.34
C LYS A 149 16.16 -16.22 -6.01
N LEU A 150 15.58 -17.20 -5.32
CA LEU A 150 16.16 -17.72 -4.07
C LEU A 150 17.50 -18.43 -4.30
N GLU A 151 17.63 -19.18 -5.39
CA GLU A 151 18.88 -19.85 -5.78
C GLU A 151 19.99 -18.84 -6.11
N GLN A 152 19.66 -17.77 -6.86
CA GLN A 152 20.59 -16.67 -7.18
C GLN A 152 21.08 -15.91 -5.93
N MET A 153 20.23 -15.80 -4.90
CA MET A 153 20.60 -15.15 -3.64
C MET A 153 21.58 -16.01 -2.81
N SER A 154 21.44 -17.33 -2.87
CA SER A 154 22.38 -18.24 -2.20
C SER A 154 23.77 -18.24 -2.82
N THR A 155 23.91 -18.10 -4.14
CA THR A 155 25.22 -18.12 -4.82
C THR A 155 26.00 -16.82 -4.63
N THR A 156 25.31 -15.68 -4.53
CA THR A 156 25.93 -14.35 -4.35
C THR A 156 26.53 -14.15 -2.95
N THR A 157 26.01 -14.87 -1.95
CA THR A 157 26.49 -14.78 -0.56
C THR A 157 27.87 -15.40 -0.38
N SER A 158 28.27 -16.34 -1.25
CA SER A 158 29.57 -17.03 -1.17
C SER A 158 30.73 -16.33 -1.90
N SER A 159 30.47 -15.25 -2.64
CA SER A 159 31.47 -14.59 -3.51
C SER A 159 31.81 -13.15 -3.14
N SER A 160 31.27 -12.62 -2.03
CA SER A 160 31.44 -11.20 -1.65
C SER A 160 32.45 -10.93 -0.52
N SER A 161 33.38 -11.85 -0.25
CA SER A 161 34.44 -11.67 0.76
C SER A 161 35.84 -11.56 0.14
N SER A 162 36.08 -10.51 -0.67
CA SER A 162 37.44 -10.07 -1.03
C SER A 162 37.44 -8.72 -1.75
N THR A 163 37.37 -7.61 -1.01
CA THR A 163 38.14 -6.41 -1.41
C THR A 163 38.49 -5.59 -0.17
N THR A 164 39.75 -5.67 0.22
CA THR A 164 40.41 -4.74 1.14
C THR A 164 40.79 -3.50 0.34
N THR A 165 40.37 -2.31 0.75
CA THR A 165 41.17 -1.08 0.56
C THR A 165 40.78 -0.03 1.60
N THR A 166 41.80 0.69 2.04
CA THR A 166 41.96 1.32 3.33
C THR A 166 41.55 2.80 3.32
N THR A 167 41.02 3.27 4.47
CA THR A 167 41.08 4.63 5.04
C THR A 167 40.30 5.79 4.39
N THR A 168 39.30 6.31 5.12
CA THR A 168 39.45 7.57 5.87
C THR A 168 38.36 7.69 6.94
N THR A 169 38.83 8.00 8.15
CA THR A 169 38.10 8.21 9.40
C THR A 169 37.29 9.51 9.36
N THR A 170 36.00 9.44 9.69
CA THR A 170 35.32 10.52 10.42
C THR A 170 34.18 9.94 11.24
N THR A 171 34.37 10.07 12.55
CA THR A 171 33.56 9.61 13.66
C THR A 171 32.19 10.29 13.70
N PHE A 172 31.12 9.50 13.72
CA PHE A 172 29.87 9.84 14.39
C PHE A 172 29.33 8.59 15.10
N SER A 173 29.63 8.50 16.39
CA SER A 173 29.10 7.50 17.31
C SER A 173 27.59 7.66 17.46
N SER A 174 26.83 6.61 17.18
CA SER A 174 25.45 6.48 17.64
C SER A 174 25.43 5.69 18.95
N LEU A 175 24.79 6.30 19.95
CA LEU A 175 24.60 5.76 21.29
C LEU A 175 23.76 4.47 21.25
N SER A 176 24.31 3.40 21.82
CA SER A 176 23.57 2.23 22.27
C SER A 176 22.82 2.55 23.56
N LEU A 177 21.52 2.22 23.60
CA LEU A 177 20.76 2.13 24.84
C LEU A 177 20.94 0.73 25.47
N PRO A 178 20.89 0.60 26.80
CA PRO A 178 21.32 -0.60 27.51
C PRO A 178 20.24 -1.69 27.52
N THR A 179 20.63 -2.90 27.11
CA THR A 179 19.86 -4.12 27.29
C THR A 179 19.77 -4.46 28.77
N SER A 180 18.55 -4.43 29.31
CA SER A 180 18.21 -4.89 30.65
C SER A 180 18.49 -6.39 30.76
N GLN A 181 19.45 -6.77 31.60
CA GLN A 181 19.70 -8.17 31.97
C GLN A 181 18.56 -8.66 32.87
N MET A 182 17.77 -9.63 32.40
CA MET A 182 16.94 -10.46 33.27
C MET A 182 17.77 -11.66 33.74
N THR A 183 17.94 -11.77 35.06
CA THR A 183 18.58 -12.91 35.73
C THR A 183 17.64 -14.12 35.67
N PHE A 184 17.98 -15.13 34.85
CA PHE A 184 17.27 -16.41 34.87
C PHE A 184 17.63 -17.20 36.13
N SER A 185 16.61 -17.63 36.88
CA SER A 185 16.77 -18.47 38.06
C SER A 185 17.24 -19.89 37.66
N LYS A 186 18.14 -20.48 38.46
CA LYS A 186 18.69 -21.84 38.23
C LYS A 186 17.61 -22.93 38.06
N LYS A 187 16.39 -22.68 38.55
CA LYS A 187 15.22 -23.56 38.43
C LYS A 187 14.65 -23.60 37.00
N ASP A 188 14.72 -22.50 36.25
CA ASP A 188 14.19 -22.42 34.88
C ASP A 188 15.15 -23.08 33.88
N ALA A 189 16.46 -22.98 34.13
CA ALA A 189 17.48 -23.71 33.37
C ALA A 189 17.36 -25.24 33.54
N ALA A 190 16.95 -25.71 34.73
CA ALA A 190 16.72 -27.14 34.98
C ALA A 190 15.45 -27.65 34.29
N LYS A 191 14.36 -26.87 34.26
CA LYS A 191 13.14 -27.21 33.51
C LYS A 191 13.37 -27.23 31.99
N GLN A 192 14.14 -26.29 31.45
CA GLN A 192 14.53 -26.30 30.03
C GLN A 192 15.38 -27.53 29.67
N ARG A 193 16.30 -27.97 30.54
CA ARG A 193 17.06 -29.21 30.34
C ARG A 193 16.18 -30.47 30.40
N MET A 194 15.18 -30.50 31.28
CA MET A 194 14.26 -31.64 31.39
C MET A 194 13.35 -31.77 30.16
N ASN A 195 12.90 -30.64 29.61
CA ASN A 195 12.13 -30.59 28.37
C ASN A 195 12.97 -31.02 27.15
N HIS A 196 14.28 -30.76 27.16
CA HIS A 196 15.21 -31.24 26.13
C HIS A 196 15.47 -32.75 26.21
N LEU A 197 15.48 -33.34 27.41
CA LEU A 197 15.69 -34.78 27.60
C LEU A 197 14.43 -35.61 27.33
N ALA A 198 13.24 -35.01 27.49
CA ALA A 198 11.95 -35.66 27.25
C ALA A 198 11.49 -35.66 25.77
N GLY A 199 12.27 -35.10 24.84
CA GLY A 199 11.93 -35.11 23.40
C GLY A 199 10.69 -34.28 23.01
N ILE A 200 10.17 -33.44 23.91
CA ILE A 200 8.93 -32.65 23.70
C ILE A 200 9.23 -31.21 23.27
N GLY A 201 10.50 -30.80 23.20
CA GLY A 201 10.88 -29.51 22.64
C GLY A 201 11.18 -29.59 21.14
N MET A 202 10.22 -29.20 20.28
CA MET A 202 10.54 -28.75 18.92
C MET A 202 11.28 -27.40 19.00
N ASN A 203 12.54 -27.44 19.44
CA ASN A 203 13.50 -26.39 19.16
C ASN A 203 14.00 -26.63 17.74
N LEU A 204 13.42 -25.91 16.78
CA LEU A 204 13.95 -25.78 15.42
C LEU A 204 15.18 -24.84 15.44
N SER A 205 16.14 -25.14 16.33
CA SER A 205 17.40 -24.43 16.41
C SER A 205 18.43 -25.10 15.50
N ASN A 206 18.64 -24.47 14.35
CA ASN A 206 19.93 -24.27 13.69
C ASN A 206 20.69 -25.41 12.99
N ASP A 207 20.13 -26.60 12.73
CA ASP A 207 20.91 -27.60 11.94
C ASP A 207 20.12 -28.48 10.96
N ARG A 208 19.10 -27.91 10.31
CA ARG A 208 18.66 -28.39 9.00
C ARG A 208 18.53 -27.16 8.12
N SER A 209 19.49 -26.97 7.21
CA SER A 209 19.30 -26.03 6.10
C SER A 209 18.10 -26.51 5.29
N ILE A 210 16.91 -26.03 5.64
CA ILE A 210 15.70 -26.22 4.83
C ILE A 210 16.03 -25.66 3.45
N THR A 211 16.05 -26.53 2.45
CA THR A 211 16.27 -26.12 1.06
C THR A 211 15.17 -25.14 0.66
N ALA A 212 15.48 -24.17 -0.21
CA ALA A 212 14.50 -23.19 -0.69
C ALA A 212 13.19 -23.84 -1.18
N ALA A 213 13.27 -25.00 -1.83
CA ALA A 213 12.11 -25.76 -2.27
C ALA A 213 11.19 -26.25 -1.12
N VAL A 214 11.77 -26.63 0.02
CA VAL A 214 11.01 -27.07 1.21
C VAL A 214 10.40 -25.86 1.92
N GLU A 215 11.10 -24.73 1.96
CA GLU A 215 10.55 -23.48 2.51
C GLU A 215 9.33 -23.00 1.70
N ILE A 216 9.40 -23.06 0.37
CA ILE A 216 8.28 -22.73 -0.53
C ILE A 216 7.09 -23.67 -0.30
N SER A 217 7.31 -24.98 -0.19
CA SER A 217 6.21 -25.94 0.00
C SER A 217 5.52 -25.81 1.36
N LEU A 218 6.27 -25.48 2.42
CA LEU A 218 5.70 -25.14 3.72
C LEU A 218 4.89 -23.84 3.66
N PHE A 219 5.39 -22.83 2.95
CA PHE A 219 4.69 -21.57 2.73
C PHE A 219 3.36 -21.76 2.00
N THR A 220 3.33 -22.48 0.87
CA THR A 220 2.10 -22.76 0.11
C THR A 220 1.04 -23.51 0.92
N ASN A 221 1.45 -24.28 1.93
CA ASN A 221 0.51 -24.89 2.85
C ASN A 221 0.02 -23.93 3.95
N ALA A 222 0.90 -23.07 4.47
CA ALA A 222 0.58 -22.12 5.53
C ALA A 222 -0.31 -20.96 5.04
N ILE A 223 -0.14 -20.53 3.80
CA ILE A 223 -0.86 -19.38 3.21
C ILE A 223 -2.35 -19.62 2.96
N LYS A 224 -2.82 -20.86 3.12
CA LYS A 224 -4.26 -21.23 3.01
C LYS A 224 -5.13 -20.62 4.13
N THR A 225 -4.55 -19.85 5.03
CA THR A 225 -5.26 -19.16 6.12
C THR A 225 -5.74 -17.79 5.64
N ASN A 226 -6.98 -17.41 5.96
CA ASN A 226 -7.57 -16.13 5.57
C ASN A 226 -7.06 -14.97 6.46
N GLN A 227 -5.75 -14.81 6.53
CA GLN A 227 -5.05 -13.79 7.32
C GLN A 227 -4.63 -12.64 6.42
N SER A 228 -4.63 -11.42 6.96
CA SER A 228 -4.10 -10.27 6.23
C SER A 228 -2.58 -10.41 6.04
N PHE A 229 -2.04 -9.78 4.99
CA PHE A 229 -0.60 -9.75 4.69
C PHE A 229 0.27 -9.44 5.93
N LYS A 230 -0.13 -8.41 6.69
CA LYS A 230 0.61 -7.95 7.86
C LYS A 230 0.60 -8.99 8.98
N GLU A 231 -0.54 -9.60 9.26
CA GLU A 231 -0.68 -10.61 10.31
C GLU A 231 0.13 -11.87 9.98
N PHE A 232 0.00 -12.35 8.74
CA PHE A 232 0.70 -13.53 8.27
C PHE A 232 2.22 -13.38 8.40
N TRP A 233 2.79 -12.31 7.84
CA TRP A 233 4.22 -12.07 7.86
C TRP A 233 4.75 -11.64 9.23
N SER A 234 3.91 -11.10 10.12
CA SER A 234 4.32 -10.84 11.50
C SER A 234 4.56 -12.13 12.30
N THR A 235 3.76 -13.17 12.01
CA THR A 235 3.82 -14.47 12.70
C THR A 235 4.88 -15.39 12.09
N HIS A 236 5.01 -15.39 10.76
CA HIS A 236 5.85 -16.36 10.03
C HIS A 236 7.22 -15.81 9.59
N ASN A 237 7.63 -14.63 10.08
CA ASN A 237 8.89 -14.03 9.64
C ASN A 237 10.13 -14.89 9.95
N GLN A 238 10.12 -15.62 11.06
CA GLN A 238 11.21 -16.52 11.47
C GLN A 238 11.09 -17.88 10.80
N SER A 239 9.88 -18.30 10.44
CA SER A 239 9.60 -19.57 9.77
C SER A 239 10.08 -19.58 8.32
N PHE A 240 10.04 -18.43 7.64
CA PHE A 240 10.37 -18.30 6.22
C PHE A 240 11.39 -17.17 5.94
N PRO A 241 12.64 -17.29 6.43
CA PRO A 241 13.61 -16.20 6.37
C PRO A 241 14.03 -15.82 4.93
N ARG A 242 14.06 -16.76 3.99
CA ARG A 242 14.42 -16.48 2.59
C ARG A 242 13.26 -15.77 1.89
N LEU A 243 12.03 -16.23 2.11
CA LEU A 243 10.85 -15.60 1.54
C LEU A 243 10.64 -14.19 2.08
N VAL A 244 10.89 -13.93 3.37
CA VAL A 244 10.86 -12.57 3.94
C VAL A 244 11.80 -11.61 3.22
N THR A 245 12.93 -12.10 2.72
CA THR A 245 13.86 -11.26 1.93
C THR A 245 13.22 -10.84 0.60
N LEU A 246 12.47 -11.73 -0.05
CA LEU A 246 11.69 -11.39 -1.25
C LEU A 246 10.52 -10.46 -0.93
N VAL A 247 9.79 -10.70 0.17
CA VAL A 247 8.69 -9.84 0.62
C VAL A 247 9.17 -8.40 0.80
N ARG A 248 10.31 -8.20 1.45
CA ARG A 248 10.89 -6.86 1.66
C ARG A 248 11.29 -6.18 0.35
N ARG A 249 11.69 -6.96 -0.65
CA ARG A 249 12.16 -6.46 -1.94
C ARG A 249 11.03 -6.16 -2.91
N TYR A 250 9.99 -6.99 -2.93
CA TYR A 250 8.93 -6.94 -3.93
C TYR A 250 7.60 -6.44 -3.36
N SER A 251 7.18 -6.89 -2.18
CA SER A 251 5.86 -6.53 -1.66
C SER A 251 5.79 -5.14 -1.03
N ILE A 252 6.86 -4.68 -0.34
CA ILE A 252 6.86 -3.40 0.39
C ILE A 252 7.00 -2.16 -0.53
N VAL A 253 7.29 -2.36 -1.80
CA VAL A 253 7.43 -1.27 -2.77
C VAL A 253 6.04 -0.69 -3.09
N PRO A 254 5.86 0.64 -3.14
CA PRO A 254 4.60 1.20 -3.62
C PRO A 254 4.42 0.90 -5.10
N ALA A 255 3.22 0.51 -5.50
CA ALA A 255 2.87 0.29 -6.90
C ALA A 255 2.97 1.54 -7.78
N THR A 256 2.70 2.71 -7.19
CA THR A 256 2.55 3.97 -7.93
C THR A 256 3.39 5.10 -7.31
N SER A 257 3.65 6.13 -8.12
CA SER A 257 4.26 7.38 -7.66
C SER A 257 3.31 8.29 -6.88
N VAL A 258 2.04 7.92 -6.69
CA VAL A 258 0.99 8.78 -6.11
C VAL A 258 1.37 9.26 -4.70
N ALA A 259 1.95 8.40 -3.86
CA ALA A 259 2.42 8.81 -2.54
C ALA A 259 3.48 9.93 -2.61
N SER A 260 4.39 9.85 -3.59
CA SER A 260 5.42 10.86 -3.84
C SER A 260 4.82 12.13 -4.43
N GLU A 261 3.90 12.02 -5.39
CA GLU A 261 3.19 13.16 -6.00
C GLU A 261 2.36 13.93 -4.95
N SER A 262 1.68 13.21 -4.06
CA SER A 262 0.99 13.80 -2.91
C SER A 262 1.96 14.57 -2.03
N ALA A 263 3.14 14.01 -1.73
CA ALA A 263 4.18 14.69 -0.97
C ALA A 263 4.69 15.95 -1.68
N PHE A 264 4.86 15.92 -3.01
CA PHE A 264 5.27 17.08 -3.79
C PHE A 264 4.18 18.16 -3.90
N SER A 265 2.91 17.77 -4.06
CA SER A 265 1.78 18.70 -4.05
C SER A 265 1.70 19.45 -2.72
N VAL A 266 1.87 18.72 -1.62
CA VAL A 266 1.98 19.28 -0.27
C VAL A 266 3.18 20.20 -0.13
N CYS A 267 4.33 19.80 -0.68
CA CYS A 267 5.54 20.62 -0.68
C CYS A 267 5.30 21.94 -1.41
N GLY A 268 4.64 21.92 -2.56
CA GLY A 268 4.22 23.12 -3.31
C GLY A 268 3.26 24.01 -2.53
N PHE A 269 2.35 23.41 -1.74
CA PHE A 269 1.50 24.17 -0.83
C PHE A 269 2.29 24.86 0.29
N ILE A 270 3.31 24.20 0.85
CA ILE A 270 4.17 24.78 1.90
C ILE A 270 5.04 25.90 1.33
N ALA A 271 5.60 25.71 0.13
CA ALA A 271 6.48 26.63 -0.57
C ALA A 271 5.73 27.70 -1.42
N ARG A 272 4.47 28.01 -1.08
CA ARG A 272 3.69 29.06 -1.77
C ARG A 272 4.46 30.39 -1.84
N LYS A 273 4.13 31.23 -2.82
CA LYS A 273 4.78 32.54 -3.09
C LYS A 273 4.94 33.43 -1.84
N GLN A 274 4.02 33.35 -0.89
CA GLN A 274 4.04 34.10 0.39
C GLN A 274 5.12 33.62 1.38
N ARG A 275 5.73 32.46 1.13
CA ARG A 275 6.78 31.83 1.94
C ARG A 275 8.02 31.52 1.08
N SER A 276 8.33 32.41 0.14
CA SER A 276 9.44 32.26 -0.82
C SER A 276 10.83 32.29 -0.18
N SER A 277 10.96 32.70 1.10
CA SER A 277 12.22 32.68 1.85
C SER A 277 12.55 31.32 2.50
N LEU A 278 11.67 30.32 2.37
CA LEU A 278 11.94 28.99 2.91
C LEU A 278 13.10 28.32 2.16
N SER A 279 14.16 27.97 2.91
CA SER A 279 15.25 27.16 2.35
C SER A 279 14.76 25.74 1.98
N SER A 280 15.40 25.13 1.00
CA SER A 280 15.14 23.72 0.61
C SER A 280 15.31 22.75 1.78
N ARG A 281 16.25 23.02 2.69
CA ARG A 281 16.47 22.24 3.92
C ARG A 281 15.28 22.33 4.87
N THR A 282 14.80 23.54 5.14
CA THR A 282 13.63 23.76 6.02
C THR A 282 12.38 23.14 5.42
N LEU A 283 12.19 23.28 4.10
CA LEU A 283 11.07 22.68 3.39
C LEU A 283 11.07 21.15 3.50
N ARG A 284 12.22 20.49 3.31
CA ARG A 284 12.39 19.05 3.52
C ARG A 284 12.03 18.63 4.95
N GLN A 285 12.51 19.38 5.96
CA GLN A 285 12.21 19.08 7.36
C GLN A 285 10.71 19.21 7.67
N LEU A 286 10.05 20.24 7.14
CA LEU A 286 8.60 20.41 7.28
C LEU A 286 7.81 19.26 6.64
N LEU A 287 8.24 18.80 5.47
CA LEU A 287 7.63 17.65 4.80
C LEU A 287 7.78 16.37 5.66
N VAL A 288 9.00 16.10 6.14
CA VAL A 288 9.27 14.96 7.04
C VAL A 288 8.41 15.05 8.30
N LEU A 289 8.31 16.23 8.94
CA LEU A 289 7.48 16.41 10.13
C LEU A 289 5.99 16.19 9.84
N LYS A 290 5.49 16.64 8.68
CA LYS A 290 4.09 16.42 8.30
C LYS A 290 3.77 14.93 8.20
N TYR A 291 4.58 14.16 7.48
CA TYR A 291 4.35 12.72 7.30
C TYR A 291 4.67 11.92 8.57
N ARG A 292 5.64 12.34 9.40
CA ARG A 292 5.95 11.70 10.69
C ARG A 292 4.97 12.02 11.81
N LYS A 293 4.23 13.13 11.78
CA LYS A 293 3.16 13.41 12.76
C LYS A 293 2.10 12.31 12.79
N ASN A 294 1.92 11.58 11.68
CA ASN A 294 1.05 10.40 11.61
C ASN A 294 1.65 9.17 12.32
N LEU A 295 2.98 9.05 12.40
CA LEU A 295 3.67 7.97 13.12
C LEU A 295 3.67 8.18 14.65
N LEU A 296 3.64 9.42 15.12
CA LEU A 296 3.56 9.74 16.55
C LEU A 296 2.18 9.42 17.17
N LYS A 297 1.13 9.30 16.34
CA LYS A 297 -0.19 8.83 16.80
C LYS A 297 -0.19 7.32 17.04
N PHE A 298 0.57 6.55 16.26
CA PHE A 298 0.68 5.09 16.39
C PHE A 298 1.32 4.66 17.71
N LYS A 299 2.34 5.39 18.19
CA LYS A 299 2.98 5.08 19.49
C LYS A 299 2.10 5.36 20.72
N ARG A 300 0.99 6.09 20.58
CA ARG A 300 0.17 6.49 21.72
C ARG A 300 -1.03 5.57 21.97
N GLN A 301 -1.34 4.65 21.04
CA GLN A 301 -2.41 3.66 21.20
C GLN A 301 -1.95 2.36 21.89
N ASP A 302 -0.64 2.14 22.03
CA ASP A 302 -0.06 0.94 22.69
C ASP A 302 0.31 1.17 24.17
N GLN A 303 -0.25 2.20 24.84
CA GLN A 303 -0.12 2.35 26.30
C GLN A 303 -1.50 2.42 26.97
N PRO A 304 -1.81 1.54 27.93
CA PRO A 304 -3.02 1.66 28.73
C PRO A 304 -2.93 2.91 29.62
N SER A 305 -3.89 3.83 29.40
CA SER A 305 -4.42 4.87 30.30
C SER A 305 -3.59 5.27 31.54
N LEU A 306 -3.00 6.47 31.49
CA LEU A 306 -2.62 7.26 32.69
C LEU A 306 -3.21 8.68 32.65
N LEU A 307 -4.43 8.83 32.13
CA LEU A 307 -5.19 10.08 32.13
C LEU A 307 -6.60 9.89 32.69
N GLN A 308 -6.71 9.26 33.86
CA GLN A 308 -7.90 9.36 34.72
C GLN A 308 -7.60 9.91 36.13
N ASP A 309 -6.33 9.97 36.57
CA ASP A 309 -5.99 10.40 37.94
C ASP A 309 -5.69 11.90 38.12
N ARG A 310 -6.01 12.76 37.15
CA ARG A 310 -5.78 14.23 37.27
C ARG A 310 -7.00 15.10 37.00
N LEU A 311 -8.21 14.59 37.26
CA LEU A 311 -9.43 15.39 37.22
C LEU A 311 -10.29 15.34 38.49
N THR A 312 -9.80 14.76 39.60
CA THR A 312 -10.57 14.67 40.86
C THR A 312 -9.91 15.33 42.08
N GLN A 313 -8.86 16.14 41.90
CA GLN A 313 -8.27 16.93 42.99
C GLN A 313 -8.00 18.38 42.57
N SER A 314 -9.05 19.21 42.53
CA SER A 314 -8.96 20.64 42.88
C SER A 314 -10.34 21.32 42.81
N LEU A 315 -11.24 21.03 43.76
CA LEU A 315 -12.37 21.91 44.09
C LEU A 315 -12.73 21.71 45.56
N SER A 316 -11.89 22.23 46.47
CA SER A 316 -12.29 22.54 47.84
C SER A 316 -12.34 24.06 48.00
N PHE A 317 -13.55 24.60 48.01
CA PHE A 317 -13.85 25.99 48.34
C PHE A 317 -13.54 26.24 49.82
N GLY A 318 -12.55 27.09 50.10
CA GLY A 318 -12.32 27.68 51.42
C GLY A 318 -12.92 29.08 51.48
N ILE A 319 -14.06 29.20 52.16
CA ILE A 319 -14.69 30.48 52.51
C ILE A 319 -13.86 31.11 53.64
N THR A 320 -13.31 32.30 53.43
CA THR A 320 -12.91 33.20 54.51
C THR A 320 -13.41 34.60 54.19
N GLY A 321 -14.38 35.07 54.96
CA GLY A 321 -14.77 36.47 55.01
C GLY A 321 -13.92 37.21 56.04
N SER A 322 -13.66 38.49 55.78
CA SER A 322 -13.75 39.59 56.75
C SER A 322 -13.14 40.84 56.13
N THR A 323 -13.98 41.84 55.87
CA THR A 323 -13.56 43.22 55.58
C THR A 323 -13.97 44.07 56.78
N ALA A 324 -13.03 44.89 57.24
CA ALA A 324 -13.07 45.64 58.49
C ALA A 324 -13.93 46.92 58.43
N VAL A 325 -14.22 47.40 59.66
CA VAL A 325 -14.84 48.68 60.09
C VAL A 325 -16.37 48.67 60.19
#